data_AF-G7I7P8-F1
#
_entry.id   AF-G7I7P8-F1
#
_cell.length_a   1.000
_cell.length_b   1.000
_cell.length_c   1.000
_cell.angle_alpha   90.00
_cell.angle_beta   90.00
_cell.angle_gamma   90.00
#
_symmetry.space_group_name_H-M   'P 1'
#
loop_
_entity.id
_entity.type
_entity.pdbx_description
1 polymer ?
#
loop_
_entity_poly.entity_id
_entity_poly.type
_entity_poly.pdbx_seq_one_letter_code
_entity_poly.pdbx_strand_id
1 'polypeptide(L)'
;MKLLSTVVLMMIFLASAYSVVDESPTITLSEFESYPTLSEASVDKLFHDWMLEHNRTYSSSNEMKKRRELFKKKLEHVKEFNKGNHSYTIGINQFSD
;
A
#
# COMPACT_ATOMS: atom_id res chain seq x y z
N MET A 1 41.13 0.51 25.53
CA MET A 1 39.95 1.41 25.57
C MET A 1 39.71 2.15 24.24
N LYS A 2 40.74 2.59 23.50
CA LYS A 2 40.57 3.26 22.19
C LYS A 2 39.97 2.36 21.08
N LEU A 3 40.44 1.11 20.98
CA LEU A 3 39.93 0.13 20.01
C LEU A 3 38.47 -0.28 20.25
N LEU A 4 38.04 -0.40 21.51
CA LEU A 4 36.65 -0.75 21.83
C LEU A 4 35.69 0.40 21.46
N SER A 5 36.11 1.65 21.66
CA SER A 5 35.33 2.83 21.29
C SER A 5 35.19 3.00 19.79
N THR A 6 36.23 2.71 19.00
CA THR A 6 36.13 2.75 17.53
C THR A 6 35.24 1.65 16.97
N VAL A 7 35.27 0.45 17.56
CA VAL A 7 34.37 -0.66 17.16
C VAL A 7 32.91 -0.30 17.46
N VAL A 8 32.62 0.26 18.64
CA VAL A 8 31.25 0.70 18.98
C VAL A 8 30.79 1.84 18.06
N LEU A 9 31.66 2.79 17.72
CA LEU A 9 31.34 3.86 16.78
C LEU A 9 31.02 3.31 15.37
N MET A 10 31.79 2.31 14.89
CA MET A 10 31.52 1.63 13.61
C MET A 10 30.21 0.84 13.61
N MET A 11 29.83 0.21 14.73
CA MET A 11 28.55 -0.48 14.87
C MET A 11 27.35 0.48 14.81
N ILE A 12 27.50 1.70 15.33
CA ILE A 12 26.45 2.72 15.25
C ILE A 12 26.24 3.20 13.80
N PHE A 13 27.31 3.31 13.00
CA PHE A 13 27.21 3.66 11.57
C PHE A 13 26.62 2.53 10.70
N LEU A 14 26.78 1.26 11.09
CA LEU A 14 26.20 0.13 10.37
C LEU A 14 24.69 -0.02 10.61
N ALA A 15 24.16 0.50 11.72
CA ALA A 15 22.72 0.44 12.03
C ALA A 15 21.87 1.36 11.13
N SER A 16 22.43 2.45 10.58
CA SER A 16 21.70 3.35 9.67
C SER A 16 21.67 2.88 8.21
N ALA A 17 22.47 1.88 7.85
CA ALA A 17 22.48 1.27 6.52
C ALA A 17 21.54 0.06 6.41
N TYR A 18 20.96 -0.40 7.52
CA TYR A 18 19.81 -1.29 7.50
C TYR A 18 18.57 -0.48 7.12
N SER A 19 18.46 -0.13 5.84
CA SER A 19 17.15 0.06 5.24
C SER A 19 16.46 -1.29 5.35
N VAL A 20 15.39 -1.35 6.14
CA VAL A 20 14.37 -2.39 6.00
C VAL A 20 14.12 -2.51 4.50
N VAL A 21 14.32 -3.71 3.95
CA VAL A 21 13.79 -4.03 2.63
C VAL A 21 12.29 -3.84 2.78
N ASP A 22 11.82 -2.67 2.37
CA ASP A 22 10.43 -2.42 2.11
C ASP A 22 10.13 -3.26 0.86
N GLU A 23 9.83 -4.54 1.07
CA GLU A 23 8.96 -5.23 0.13
C GLU A 23 7.59 -4.58 0.28
N SER A 24 7.47 -3.33 -0.19
CA SER A 24 6.18 -2.72 -0.46
C SER A 24 5.51 -3.71 -1.39
N PRO A 25 4.43 -4.38 -0.97
CA PRO A 25 3.85 -5.42 -1.77
C PRO A 25 3.34 -4.73 -3.03
N THR A 26 4.02 -4.96 -4.16
CA THR A 26 3.44 -4.71 -5.47
C THR A 26 2.08 -5.40 -5.43
N ILE A 27 0.98 -4.64 -5.42
CA ILE A 27 -0.36 -5.23 -5.45
C ILE A 27 -0.45 -5.92 -6.81
N THR A 28 -0.08 -7.20 -6.84
CA THR A 28 -0.23 -8.02 -8.03
C THR A 28 -1.72 -8.22 -8.23
N LEU A 29 -2.20 -8.10 -9.47
CA LEU A 29 -3.62 -8.32 -9.80
C LEU A 29 -4.11 -9.70 -9.29
N SER A 30 -3.21 -10.65 -9.13
CA SER A 30 -3.46 -11.96 -8.50
C SER A 30 -3.85 -11.91 -7.02
N GLU A 31 -3.31 -10.97 -6.23
CA GLU A 31 -3.69 -10.82 -4.81
C GLU A 31 -5.09 -10.21 -4.69
N PHE A 32 -5.45 -9.32 -5.61
CA PHE A 32 -6.76 -8.66 -5.67
C PHE A 32 -7.90 -9.63 -6.02
N GLU A 33 -7.65 -10.61 -6.88
CA GLU A 33 -8.67 -11.57 -7.31
C GLU A 33 -8.99 -12.66 -6.27
N SER A 34 -8.12 -12.87 -5.26
CA SER A 34 -8.25 -13.97 -4.29
C SER A 34 -9.35 -13.76 -3.23
N TYR A 35 -9.94 -12.57 -3.08
CA TYR A 35 -10.88 -12.28 -2.00
C TYR A 35 -12.33 -12.26 -2.49
N PRO A 36 -13.18 -13.27 -2.18
CA PRO A 36 -14.58 -13.32 -2.62
C PRO A 36 -15.42 -12.15 -2.08
N THR A 37 -15.09 -11.64 -0.89
CA THR A 37 -15.65 -10.41 -0.29
C THR A 37 -14.50 -9.54 0.23
N LEU A 38 -14.51 -8.24 -0.11
CA LEU A 38 -13.52 -7.29 0.41
C LEU A 38 -13.80 -7.03 1.89
N SER A 39 -13.01 -7.66 2.78
CA SER A 39 -13.11 -7.39 4.22
C SER A 39 -12.61 -5.98 4.53
N GLU A 40 -13.09 -5.35 5.61
CA GLU A 40 -12.63 -4.01 6.00
C GLU A 40 -11.11 -3.97 6.22
N ALA A 41 -10.53 -5.00 6.85
CA ALA A 41 -9.09 -5.10 7.05
C ALA A 41 -8.31 -5.19 5.73
N SER A 42 -8.87 -5.89 4.73
CA SER A 42 -8.27 -5.96 3.38
C SER A 42 -8.32 -4.59 2.68
N VAL A 43 -9.44 -3.86 2.81
CA VAL A 43 -9.59 -2.51 2.25
C VAL A 43 -8.63 -1.53 2.91
N ASP A 44 -8.46 -1.60 4.24
CA ASP A 44 -7.52 -0.77 4.98
C ASP A 44 -6.09 -0.96 4.49
N LYS A 45 -5.66 -2.23 4.34
CA LYS A 45 -4.33 -2.55 3.82
C LYS A 45 -4.13 -2.01 2.41
N LEU A 46 -5.06 -2.31 1.49
CA LEU A 46 -4.96 -1.88 0.10
C LEU A 46 -4.99 -0.35 -0.03
N PHE A 47 -5.78 0.35 0.79
CA PHE A 47 -5.81 1.80 0.80
C PHE A 47 -4.50 2.39 1.32
N HIS A 48 -3.91 1.80 2.36
CA HIS A 48 -2.60 2.19 2.86
C HIS A 48 -1.52 2.04 1.77
N ASP A 49 -1.42 0.85 1.18
CA ASP A 49 -0.43 0.54 0.15
C ASP A 49 -0.57 1.51 -1.05
N TRP A 50 -1.80 1.74 -1.49
CA TRP A 50 -2.11 2.69 -2.57
C TRP A 50 -1.73 4.14 -2.22
N MET A 51 -1.93 4.57 -0.96
CA MET A 51 -1.52 5.90 -0.52
C MET A 51 0.00 6.05 -0.58
N LEU A 52 0.76 5.04 -0.17
CA LEU A 52 2.22 5.05 -0.23
C LEU A 52 2.70 5.11 -1.68
N GLU A 53 2.15 4.25 -2.55
CA GLU A 53 2.51 4.19 -3.97
C GLU A 53 2.31 5.53 -4.68
N HIS A 54 1.23 6.24 -4.38
CA HIS A 54 0.87 7.50 -5.03
C HIS A 54 1.19 8.75 -4.21
N ASN A 55 1.99 8.62 -3.14
CA ASN A 55 2.38 9.72 -2.25
C ASN A 55 1.19 10.56 -1.77
N ARG A 56 0.13 9.88 -1.32
CA ARG A 56 -1.11 10.51 -0.87
C ARG A 56 -1.09 10.75 0.63
N THR A 57 -1.49 11.95 1.01
CA THR A 57 -1.70 12.38 2.39
C THR A 57 -2.94 13.24 2.47
N TYR A 58 -3.71 13.13 3.55
CA TYR A 58 -4.94 13.90 3.72
C TYR A 58 -4.88 14.85 4.90
N SER A 59 -5.60 15.96 4.79
CA SER A 59 -5.57 17.05 5.76
C SER A 59 -6.17 16.70 7.12
N SER A 60 -7.08 15.72 7.15
CA SER A 60 -7.81 15.32 8.35
C SER A 60 -8.19 13.85 8.33
N SER A 61 -8.44 13.28 9.52
CA SER A 61 -8.97 11.93 9.66
C SER A 61 -10.35 11.77 9.02
N ASN A 62 -11.18 12.82 9.02
CA ASN A 62 -12.48 12.82 8.34
C ASN A 62 -12.32 12.74 6.82
N GLU A 63 -11.39 13.51 6.24
CA GLU A 63 -11.09 13.42 4.81
C GLU A 63 -10.52 12.04 4.45
N MET A 64 -9.57 11.53 5.23
CA MET A 64 -9.01 10.20 5.03
C MET A 64 -10.08 9.11 5.03
N LYS A 65 -11.03 9.14 5.99
CA LYS A 65 -12.17 8.22 6.01
C LYS A 65 -13.03 8.33 4.75
N LYS A 66 -13.33 9.55 4.29
CA LYS A 66 -14.12 9.75 3.06
C LYS A 66 -13.40 9.17 1.84
N ARG A 67 -12.10 9.40 1.72
CA ARG A 67 -11.25 8.93 0.61
C ARG A 67 -11.10 7.41 0.60
N ARG A 68 -10.93 6.81 1.78
CA ARG A 68 -10.97 5.36 1.97
C ARG A 68 -12.28 4.74 1.45
N GLU A 69 -13.43 5.34 1.77
CA GLU A 69 -14.72 4.81 1.29
C GLU A 69 -14.90 4.93 -0.23
N LEU A 70 -14.37 5.99 -0.84
CA LEU A 70 -14.35 6.13 -2.30
C LEU A 70 -13.42 5.09 -2.94
N PHE A 71 -12.26 4.86 -2.32
CA PHE A 71 -11.34 3.81 -2.70
C PHE A 71 -11.94 2.41 -2.65
N LYS A 72 -12.65 2.08 -1.56
CA LYS A 72 -13.42 0.84 -1.45
C LYS A 72 -14.41 0.67 -2.60
N LYS A 73 -15.19 1.71 -2.91
CA LYS A 73 -16.15 1.68 -4.03
C LYS A 73 -15.44 1.48 -5.36
N LYS A 74 -14.26 2.07 -5.55
CA LYS A 74 -13.46 1.87 -6.77
C LYS A 74 -12.95 0.43 -6.88
N LEU A 75 -12.47 -0.17 -5.79
CA LEU A 75 -12.09 -1.59 -5.75
C LEU A 75 -13.26 -2.49 -6.14
N GLU A 76 -14.44 -2.28 -5.55
CA GLU A 76 -15.64 -3.04 -5.87
C GLU A 76 -16.02 -2.92 -7.35
N HIS A 77 -15.96 -1.70 -7.89
CA HIS A 77 -16.25 -1.44 -9.30
C HIS A 77 -15.25 -2.13 -10.24
N VAL A 78 -13.96 -2.06 -9.94
CA VAL A 78 -12.91 -2.74 -10.72
C VAL A 78 -13.14 -4.25 -10.71
N LYS A 79 -13.40 -4.83 -9.53
CA LYS A 79 -13.68 -6.26 -9.39
C LYS A 79 -14.91 -6.68 -10.18
N GLU A 80 -15.99 -5.92 -10.11
CA GLU A 80 -17.22 -6.25 -10.82
C GLU A 80 -17.07 -6.08 -12.33
N PHE A 81 -16.46 -4.99 -12.79
CA PHE A 81 -16.21 -4.75 -14.21
C PHE A 81 -15.38 -5.87 -14.83
N ASN A 82 -14.30 -6.29 -14.17
CA ASN A 82 -13.40 -7.32 -14.71
C ASN A 82 -14.01 -8.74 -14.72
N LYS A 83 -15.17 -8.99 -14.10
CA LYS A 83 -15.91 -10.25 -14.26
C LYS A 83 -16.65 -10.35 -15.61
N GLY A 84 -16.89 -9.21 -16.27
CA GLY A 84 -17.54 -9.16 -17.57
C GLY A 84 -16.62 -9.62 -18.70
N ASN A 85 -17.20 -10.00 -19.84
CA ASN A 85 -16.45 -10.35 -21.04
C ASN A 85 -16.11 -9.09 -21.86
N HIS A 86 -15.20 -8.27 -21.35
CA HIS A 86 -14.73 -7.05 -22.00
C HIS A 86 -13.43 -7.30 -22.76
N SER A 87 -13.17 -6.52 -23.80
CA SER A 87 -11.88 -6.55 -24.53
C SER A 87 -10.73 -5.89 -23.75
N TYR A 88 -11.01 -5.34 -22.57
CA TYR A 88 -10.05 -4.69 -21.70
C TYR A 88 -10.46 -4.86 -20.23
N THR A 89 -9.50 -4.72 -19.32
CA THR A 89 -9.72 -4.64 -17.89
C THR A 89 -9.45 -3.23 -17.39
N ILE A 90 -10.00 -2.91 -16.22
CA ILE A 90 -9.65 -1.69 -15.49
C ILE A 90 -8.91 -2.06 -14.21
N GLY A 91 -8.12 -1.12 -13.69
CA GLY A 91 -7.34 -1.30 -12.48
C GLY A 91 -7.46 -0.11 -11.54
N ILE A 92 -6.91 -0.27 -10.35
CA ILE A 92 -6.64 0.83 -9.43
C ILE A 92 -5.50 1.68 -10.00
N ASN A 93 -5.62 2.99 -9.84
CA ASN A 93 -4.66 3.99 -10.30
C ASN A 93 -4.70 5.23 -9.39
N GLN A 94 -3.88 6.24 -9.69
CA GLN A 94 -3.75 7.48 -8.92
C GLN A 94 -5.05 8.28 -8.68
N PHE A 95 -6.17 7.95 -9.34
CA PHE A 95 -7.48 8.62 -9.19
C PHE A 95 -8.52 7.74 -8.48
N SER A 96 -8.07 6.76 -7.70
CA SER A 96 -8.96 5.74 -7.15
C SER A 96 -9.58 6.10 -5.80
N ASP A 97 -9.48 7.34 -5.32
CA ASP A 97 -9.93 7.82 -4.00
C ASP A 97 -10.72 9.14 -4.00
#